data_AF-A0A845Z482-F1
#
_entry.id   AF-A0A845Z482-F1
#
_cell.length_a   1.000
_cell.length_b   1.000
_cell.length_c   1.000
_cell.angle_alpha   90.00
_cell.angle_beta   90.00
_cell.angle_gamma   90.00
#
_symmetry.space_group_name_H-M   'P 1'
#
loop_
_entity.id
_entity.type
_entity.pdbx_description
1 polymer ?
#
loop_
_entity_poly.entity_id
_entity_poly.type
_entity_poly.pdbx_seq_one_letter_code
_entity_poly.pdbx_strand_id
1 'polypeptide(L)' 'MSVGIGIIQTLITLIFLVGLFKTFSYRALLGMHLVSVLSTYKQLFNPYAPGNHLFWAAVPVLAAMIALFLY' A
#
# COMPACT_ATOMS: atom_id res chain seq x y z
N MET A 1 19.24 -0.28 10.94
CA MET A 1 18.65 0.65 9.96
C MET A 1 17.20 0.29 9.60
N SER A 2 16.84 -0.98 9.45
CA SER A 2 15.49 -1.45 9.09
C SER A 2 14.38 -1.11 10.12
N VAL A 3 14.67 -1.17 11.42
CA VAL A 3 13.67 -0.87 12.49
C VAL A 3 13.17 0.58 12.42
N GLY A 4 14.06 1.55 12.17
CA GLY A 4 13.66 2.96 12.07
C GLY A 4 12.67 3.22 10.93
N ILE A 5 12.89 2.58 9.78
CA ILE A 5 11.98 2.67 8.62
C ILE A 5 10.61 2.06 8.95
N GLY A 6 10.60 0.90 9.62
CA GLY A 6 9.36 0.24 10.04
C GLY A 6 8.55 1.08 11.03
N ILE A 7 9.20 1.75 11.98
CA ILE A 7 8.54 2.69 12.90
C ILE A 7 7.90 3.84 12.13
N ILE A 8 8.62 4.46 11.19
CA ILE A 8 8.10 5.55 10.37
C ILE A 8 6.89 5.10 9.54
N GLN A 9 6.97 3.93 8.89
CA GLN A 9 5.87 3.38 8.11
C GLN A 9 4.63 3.09 8.97
N THR A 10 4.84 2.59 10.19
CA THR A 10 3.74 2.33 11.14
C THR A 10 3.07 3.64 11.55
N LEU A 11 3.83 4.69 11.85
CA LEU A 11 3.29 6.01 12.20
C LEU A 11 2.47 6.61 11.05
N ILE A 12 2.98 6.54 9.81
CA ILE A 12 2.23 7.02 8.62
C ILE A 12 0.90 6.26 8.49
N THR A 13 0.92 4.94 8.74
CA THR A 13 -0.28 4.09 8.66
C THR A 13 -1.29 4.45 9.74
N LEU A 14 -0.87 4.74 10.97
CA LEU A 14 -1.75 5.20 12.05
C LEU A 14 -2.36 6.58 11.76
N ILE A 15 -1.56 7.51 11.22
CA ILE A 15 -2.05 8.83 10.81
C ILE A 15 -3.12 8.70 9.72
N PHE A 16 -2.90 7.84 8.73
CA PHE A 16 -3.88 7.51 7.71
C PHE A 16 -5.15 6.90 8.31
N LEU A 17 -5.00 5.92 9.21
CA LEU A 17 -6.10 5.19 9.85
C LEU A 17 -7.07 6.13 10.60
N VAL A 18 -6.53 7.10 11.34
CA VAL A 18 -7.32 8.09 12.10
C VAL A 18 -7.84 9.22 11.19
N GLY A 19 -7.37 9.32 9.94
CA GLY A 19 -7.79 10.33 8.98
C GLY A 19 -7.15 11.72 9.20
N LEU A 20 -5.99 11.77 9.86
CA LEU A 20 -5.23 13.01 10.07
C LEU A 20 -4.40 13.35 8.82
N PHE A 21 -4.18 14.65 8.59
CA PHE A 21 -3.37 15.18 7.48
C PHE A 21 -3.70 14.55 6.12
N LYS A 22 -4.99 14.38 5.79
CA LYS A 22 -5.50 13.56 4.67
C LYS A 22 -4.69 13.68 3.38
N THR A 23 -4.41 14.90 2.91
CA THR A 23 -3.63 15.11 1.68
C THR A 23 -2.22 14.47 1.74
N PHE A 24 -1.54 14.56 2.88
CA PHE A 24 -0.20 14.00 3.05
C PHE A 24 -0.24 12.51 3.37
N SER A 25 -1.11 12.09 4.29
CA SER A 25 -1.21 10.69 4.70
C SER A 25 -1.71 9.80 3.57
N TYR A 26 -2.63 10.29 2.73
CA TYR A 26 -3.18 9.52 1.61
C TYR A 26 -2.14 9.39 0.49
N ARG A 27 -1.40 10.46 0.17
CA ARG A 27 -0.30 10.42 -0.81
C ARG A 27 0.83 9.51 -0.36
N ALA A 28 1.21 9.59 0.92
CA ALA A 28 2.27 8.76 1.48
C ALA A 28 1.87 7.27 1.45
N LEU A 29 0.67 6.92 1.92
CA LEU A 29 0.20 5.54 1.91
C LEU A 29 0.05 5.01 0.48
N LEU A 30 -0.52 5.82 -0.43
CA LEU A 30 -0.65 5.49 -1.86
C LEU A 30 0.72 5.19 -2.48
N GLY A 31 1.72 6.05 -2.25
CA GLY A 31 3.07 5.83 -2.75
C GLY A 31 3.69 4.53 -2.23
N MET A 32 3.59 4.28 -0.91
CA MET A 32 4.10 3.05 -0.31
C MET A 32 3.43 1.80 -0.87
N HIS A 33 2.09 1.82 -1.00
CA HIS A 33 1.33 0.68 -1.52
C HIS A 33 1.57 0.47 -3.01
N LEU A 34 1.68 1.54 -3.80
CA LEU A 34 2.01 1.46 -5.23
C LEU A 34 3.36 0.78 -5.46
N VAL A 35 4.40 1.18 -4.72
CA VAL A 35 5.72 0.54 -4.82
C VAL A 35 5.63 -0.95 -4.44
N SER A 36 4.86 -1.29 -3.40
CA SER A 36 4.62 -2.69 -3.01
C SER A 36 3.98 -3.51 -4.13
N VAL A 37 2.91 -3.00 -4.77
CA VAL A 37 2.24 -3.66 -5.90
C VAL A 37 3.18 -3.81 -7.10
N LEU A 38 3.91 -2.75 -7.47
CA LEU A 38 4.84 -2.81 -8.61
C LEU A 38 6.00 -3.77 -8.36
N SER A 39 6.51 -3.83 -7.12
CA SER A 39 7.60 -4.76 -6.76
C SER A 39 7.20 -6.23 -6.84
N THR A 40 5.88 -6.52 -6.79
CA THR A 40 5.31 -7.87 -6.79
C THR A 40 4.69 -8.26 -8.14
N TYR A 41 5.11 -7.59 -9.22
CA TYR A 41 4.58 -7.84 -10.58
C TYR A 41 4.66 -9.31 -11.00
N LYS A 42 5.73 -10.04 -10.62
CA LYS A 42 5.90 -11.46 -10.97
C LYS A 42 4.83 -12.33 -10.33
N GLN A 43 4.46 -12.07 -9.08
CA GLN A 43 3.41 -12.77 -8.37
C GLN A 43 2.04 -12.45 -8.97
N LEU A 44 1.85 -11.20 -9.38
CA LEU A 44 0.63 -10.74 -10.06
C LEU A 44 0.41 -11.49 -11.39
N PHE A 45 1.46 -11.65 -12.20
CA PHE A 45 1.40 -12.33 -13.50
C PHE A 45 1.54 -13.85 -13.43
N ASN A 46 1.78 -14.42 -12.25
CA ASN A 46 1.77 -15.88 -12.03
C ASN A 46 0.74 -16.27 -10.95
N PRO A 47 -0.56 -16.06 -11.20
CA PRO A 47 -1.60 -16.21 -10.17
C PRO A 47 -1.79 -17.64 -9.66
N TYR A 48 -1.36 -18.66 -10.42
CA TYR A 48 -1.56 -20.07 -10.09
C TYR A 48 -0.43 -20.65 -9.23
N ALA A 49 0.67 -19.92 -9.02
CA ALA A 49 1.68 -20.36 -8.08
C ALA A 49 1.13 -20.29 -6.63
N PRO A 50 1.49 -21.26 -5.76
CA PRO A 50 0.99 -21.32 -4.40
C PRO A 50 1.21 -20.01 -3.65
N GLY A 51 0.14 -19.46 -3.06
CA GLY A 51 0.19 -18.23 -2.26
C GLY A 51 0.06 -16.92 -3.05
N ASN A 52 0.04 -16.94 -4.40
CA ASN A 52 0.02 -15.70 -5.18
C ASN A 52 -1.33 -14.97 -5.21
N HIS A 53 -2.42 -15.63 -4.79
CA HIS A 53 -3.76 -15.02 -4.70
C HIS A 53 -3.80 -13.80 -3.77
N LEU A 54 -2.97 -13.78 -2.71
CA LEU A 54 -2.93 -12.67 -1.76
C LEU A 54 -2.38 -11.38 -2.38
N PHE A 55 -1.47 -11.48 -3.36
CA PHE A 55 -0.94 -10.32 -4.07
C PHE A 55 -2.01 -9.69 -4.97
N TRP A 56 -2.93 -10.50 -5.51
CA TRP A 56 -4.06 -9.99 -6.27
C TRP A 56 -5.03 -9.15 -5.42
N ALA A 57 -5.13 -9.42 -4.12
CA ALA A 57 -5.90 -8.56 -3.20
C ALA A 57 -5.31 -7.15 -3.07
N ALA A 58 -4.02 -6.94 -3.38
CA ALA A 58 -3.41 -5.63 -3.32
C ALA A 58 -3.89 -4.68 -4.44
N VAL A 59 -4.41 -5.21 -5.57
CA VAL A 59 -4.91 -4.43 -6.72
C VAL A 59 -6.19 -3.64 -6.39
N PRO A 60 -7.29 -4.25 -5.88
CA PRO A 60 -8.47 -3.47 -5.49
C PRO A 60 -8.19 -2.52 -4.32
N VAL A 61 -7.26 -2.87 -3.42
CA VAL A 61 -6.81 -1.96 -2.35
C VAL A 61 -6.11 -0.74 -2.94
N LEU A 62 -5.23 -0.92 -3.94
CA LEU A 62 -4.60 0.21 -4.65
C LEU A 62 -5.64 1.10 -5.32
N ALA A 63 -6.66 0.52 -5.97
CA ALA A 63 -7.77 1.28 -6.56
C ALA A 63 -8.55 2.10 -5.49
N ALA A 64 -8.84 1.51 -4.33
CA ALA A 64 -9.51 2.21 -3.24
C ALA A 64 -8.65 3.37 -2.68
N MET A 65 -7.34 3.18 -2.59
CA MET A 65 -6.41 4.23 -2.15
C MET A 65 -6.29 5.37 -3.17
N ILE A 66 -6.33 5.06 -4.47
CA ILE A 66 -6.41 6.07 -5.53
C ILE A 66 -7.73 6.84 -5.41
N ALA A 67 -8.86 6.16 -5.21
CA ALA A 67 -10.16 6.81 -5.02
C ALA A 67 -10.16 7.74 -3.80
N LEU A 68 -9.59 7.30 -2.67
CA LEU A 68 -9.43 8.13 -1.47
C LEU A 68 -8.54 9.35 -1.70
N PHE A 69 -7.51 9.25 -2.54
CA PHE A 69 -6.64 10.38 -2.85
C PHE A 69 -7.31 11.40 -3.79
N LEU A 70 -8.17 10.94 -4.70
CA LEU A 70 -8.87 11.78 -5.67
C LEU A 70 -10.13 12.46 -5.09
N TYR A 71 -10.68 11.91 -4.01
CA TYR A 71 -11.89 12.40 -3.33
C TYR A 71 -11.54 13.36 -2.19
#